data_AF-A0A1C5W958-F1
#
_entry.id   AF-A0A1C5W958-F1
#
_cell.length_a   1.000
_cell.length_b   1.000
_cell.length_c   1.000
_cell.angle_alpha   90.00
_cell.angle_beta   90.00
_cell.angle_gamma   90.00
#
_symmetry.space_group_name_H-M   'P 1'
#
loop_
_entity.id
_entity.type
_entity.pdbx_description
1 polymer ?
#
loop_
_entity_poly.entity_id
_entity_poly.type
_entity_poly.pdbx_seq_one_letter_code
_entity_poly.pdbx_strand_id
1 'polypeptide(L)'
;MKYQGQYPVIFISLKDIKNASWESMLDQWGIFLRRLYLRYTYLCDSPAVDDGMKDDFSRIIKRESTENELAGALTRLMEIMQAYYGKPVILLIDEYDAPIQNAWEDGFYDDCIRFMRHFLGSALKTNASLDFAVLTGVLRIAKESIFSGLNNLDVCSVMTDQYSDVFGFTPDEVSEIAAALQCSHMLPDIQAWYDGYRFGKADIYNPWSVINFFDGEFTIQVQHL
;
A
#
# COMPACT_ATOMS: atom_id res chain seq x y z
N MET A 1 23.17 0.08 -5.16
CA MET A 1 23.12 -0.34 -6.58
C MET A 1 23.14 -1.86 -6.82
N LYS A 2 23.67 -2.72 -5.91
CA LYS A 2 23.82 -4.17 -6.13
C LYS A 2 22.53 -4.96 -6.49
N TYR A 3 21.34 -4.45 -6.18
CA TYR A 3 20.06 -5.15 -6.39
C TYR A 3 19.11 -4.45 -7.39
N GLN A 4 19.53 -3.30 -7.94
CA GLN A 4 18.67 -2.49 -8.82
C GLN A 4 18.42 -3.19 -10.15
N GLY A 5 17.15 -3.30 -10.56
CA GLY A 5 16.75 -3.93 -11.82
C GLY A 5 16.91 -5.45 -11.86
N GLN A 6 17.16 -6.10 -10.71
CA GLN A 6 17.44 -7.54 -10.67
C GLN A 6 16.24 -8.41 -10.33
N TYR A 7 15.18 -7.85 -9.74
CA TYR A 7 14.01 -8.60 -9.29
C TYR A 7 12.76 -8.10 -10.02
N PRO A 8 11.83 -9.00 -10.38
CA PRO A 8 10.49 -8.58 -10.78
C PRO A 8 9.78 -7.88 -9.62
N VAL A 9 9.13 -6.76 -9.91
CA VAL A 9 8.39 -5.97 -8.92
C VAL A 9 6.96 -5.81 -9.37
N ILE A 10 6.01 -6.15 -8.51
CA ILE A 10 4.59 -5.82 -8.67
C ILE A 10 4.29 -4.69 -7.69
N PHE A 11 3.81 -3.56 -8.22
CA PHE A 11 3.23 -2.49 -7.43
C PHE A 11 1.74 -2.39 -7.73
N ILE A 12 0.93 -2.39 -6.68
CA ILE A 12 -0.51 -2.19 -6.71
C ILE A 12 -0.94 -1.17 -5.64
N SER A 13 -1.92 -0.35 -5.95
CA SER A 13 -2.61 0.51 -4.98
C SER A 13 -4.09 0.12 -4.98
N LEU A 14 -4.66 -0.10 -3.79
CA LEU A 14 -6.07 -0.50 -3.62
C LEU A 14 -6.99 0.66 -3.27
N LYS A 15 -6.47 1.91 -3.27
CA LYS A 15 -7.19 3.14 -2.89
C LYS A 15 -8.53 3.34 -3.57
N ASP A 16 -8.62 2.93 -4.84
CA ASP A 16 -9.76 3.18 -5.70
C ASP A 16 -10.79 2.04 -5.62
N ILE A 17 -10.49 0.92 -4.94
CA ILE A 17 -11.41 -0.21 -4.82
C ILE A 17 -12.46 0.10 -3.75
N LYS A 18 -13.52 0.79 -4.16
CA LYS A 18 -14.63 1.27 -3.32
C LYS A 18 -15.93 1.20 -4.10
N ASN A 19 -16.98 0.65 -3.50
CA ASN A 19 -18.28 0.44 -4.13
C ASN A 19 -19.39 0.30 -3.09
N ALA A 20 -20.63 0.51 -3.51
CA ALA A 20 -21.81 0.46 -2.63
C ALA A 20 -22.29 -0.96 -2.28
N SER A 21 -21.73 -2.02 -2.88
CA SER A 21 -22.09 -3.42 -2.59
C SER A 21 -20.92 -4.37 -2.86
N TRP A 22 -20.98 -5.57 -2.29
CA TRP A 22 -19.99 -6.61 -2.52
C TRP A 22 -19.89 -7.02 -3.99
N GLU A 23 -21.03 -7.20 -4.67
CA GLU A 23 -21.06 -7.59 -6.08
C GLU A 23 -20.40 -6.54 -6.97
N SER A 24 -20.67 -5.26 -6.69
CA SER A 24 -20.08 -4.13 -7.42
C SER A 24 -18.58 -4.02 -7.15
N MET A 25 -18.15 -4.22 -5.90
CA MET A 25 -16.73 -4.28 -5.53
C MET A 25 -16.01 -5.44 -6.21
N LEU A 26 -16.65 -6.61 -6.32
CA LEU A 26 -16.07 -7.78 -6.97
C LEU A 26 -15.90 -7.58 -8.49
N ASP A 27 -16.86 -6.94 -9.16
CA ASP A 27 -16.67 -6.53 -10.57
C ASP A 27 -15.50 -5.55 -10.71
N GLN A 28 -15.37 -4.60 -9.78
CA GLN A 28 -14.24 -3.67 -9.76
C GLN A 28 -12.91 -4.38 -9.56
N TRP A 29 -12.83 -5.41 -8.70
CA TRP A 29 -11.67 -6.29 -8.58
C TRP A 29 -11.34 -6.96 -9.91
N GLY A 30 -12.34 -7.47 -10.63
CA GLY A 30 -12.17 -8.03 -11.97
C GLY A 30 -11.59 -7.03 -12.97
N ILE A 31 -12.06 -5.78 -12.95
CA ILE A 31 -11.54 -4.70 -13.81
C ILE A 31 -10.10 -4.35 -13.43
N PHE A 32 -9.83 -4.21 -12.13
CA PHE A 32 -8.53 -3.90 -11.58
C PHE A 32 -7.48 -4.97 -11.95
N LEU A 33 -7.80 -6.24 -11.70
CA LEU A 33 -6.91 -7.37 -12.00
C LEU A 33 -6.70 -7.55 -13.50
N ARG A 34 -7.73 -7.37 -14.33
CA ARG A 34 -7.57 -7.33 -15.79
C ARG A 34 -6.54 -6.29 -16.22
N ARG A 35 -6.65 -5.05 -15.70
CA ARG A 35 -5.71 -3.97 -16.03
C ARG A 35 -4.29 -4.30 -15.57
N LEU A 36 -4.15 -4.91 -14.40
CA LEU A 36 -2.86 -5.38 -13.89
C LEU A 36 -2.24 -6.41 -14.83
N TYR A 37 -3.01 -7.44 -15.21
CA TYR A 37 -2.54 -8.52 -16.09
C TYR A 37 -2.20 -8.03 -17.49
N LEU A 38 -2.96 -7.09 -18.05
CA LEU A 38 -2.68 -6.51 -19.37
C LEU A 38 -1.29 -5.84 -19.47
N ARG A 39 -0.69 -5.43 -18.34
CA ARG A 39 0.68 -4.89 -18.32
C ARG A 39 1.76 -5.95 -18.53
N TYR A 40 1.41 -7.23 -18.38
CA TYR A 40 2.34 -8.35 -18.34
C TYR A 40 2.05 -9.43 -19.39
N THR A 41 1.34 -9.08 -20.48
CA THR A 41 0.98 -10.03 -21.54
C THR A 41 2.20 -10.73 -22.16
N TYR A 42 3.35 -10.05 -22.22
CA TYR A 42 4.62 -10.59 -22.73
C TYR A 42 5.11 -11.82 -21.94
N LEU A 43 4.65 -12.04 -20.71
CA LEU A 43 5.00 -13.23 -19.94
C LEU A 43 4.51 -14.50 -20.65
N CYS A 44 3.33 -14.44 -21.28
CA CYS A 44 2.70 -15.57 -21.96
C CYS A 44 3.42 -15.99 -23.26
N ASP A 45 4.33 -15.17 -23.78
CA ASP A 45 5.12 -15.50 -24.97
C ASP A 45 6.31 -16.43 -24.63
N SER A 46 6.62 -16.58 -23.33
CA SER A 46 7.74 -17.40 -22.87
C SER A 46 7.39 -18.90 -22.88
N PRO A 47 8.34 -19.76 -23.29
CA PRO A 47 8.18 -21.22 -23.13
C PRO A 47 8.28 -21.69 -21.68
N ALA A 48 8.78 -20.85 -20.76
CA ALA A 48 8.85 -21.17 -19.33
C ALA A 48 7.49 -21.05 -18.63
N VAL A 49 6.54 -20.33 -19.24
CA VAL A 49 5.16 -20.25 -18.78
C VAL A 49 4.39 -21.35 -19.48
N ASP A 50 3.82 -22.28 -18.71
CA ASP A 50 3.08 -23.42 -19.28
C ASP A 50 1.67 -23.01 -19.74
N ASP A 51 0.99 -23.93 -20.44
CA ASP A 51 -0.32 -23.66 -21.01
C ASP A 51 -1.41 -23.44 -19.94
N GLY A 52 -1.30 -24.10 -18.78
CA GLY A 52 -2.23 -23.89 -17.67
C GLY A 52 -2.11 -22.49 -17.07
N MET A 53 -0.87 -22.01 -16.91
CA MET A 53 -0.59 -20.63 -16.50
C MET A 53 -1.14 -19.61 -17.52
N LYS A 54 -0.99 -19.87 -18.82
CA LYS A 54 -1.53 -19.01 -19.88
C LYS A 54 -3.05 -18.98 -19.89
N ASP A 55 -3.68 -20.12 -19.64
CA ASP A 55 -5.13 -20.23 -19.54
C ASP A 55 -5.66 -19.42 -18.36
N ASP A 56 -5.05 -19.58 -17.17
CA ASP A 56 -5.39 -18.78 -16.00
C ASP A 56 -5.20 -17.27 -16.26
N PHE A 57 -4.10 -16.89 -16.91
CA PHE A 57 -3.83 -15.50 -17.29
C PHE A 57 -4.89 -14.94 -18.24
N SER A 58 -5.26 -15.72 -19.27
CA SER A 58 -6.29 -15.37 -20.25
C SER A 58 -7.66 -15.18 -19.58
N ARG A 59 -8.03 -16.03 -18.62
CA ARG A 59 -9.33 -15.93 -17.94
C ARG A 59 -9.48 -14.64 -17.13
N ILE A 60 -8.41 -14.16 -16.49
CA ILE A 60 -8.40 -12.85 -15.83
C ILE A 60 -8.59 -11.72 -16.85
N ILE A 61 -7.85 -11.74 -17.97
CA ILE A 61 -7.97 -10.69 -19.00
C ILE A 61 -9.39 -10.67 -19.58
N LYS A 62 -9.96 -11.83 -19.88
CA LYS A 62 -11.31 -11.96 -20.46
C LYS A 62 -12.42 -11.65 -19.46
N ARG A 63 -12.11 -11.55 -18.16
CA ARG A 63 -13.07 -11.44 -17.04
C ARG A 63 -14.02 -12.65 -16.98
N GLU A 64 -13.47 -13.84 -17.18
CA GLU A 64 -14.17 -15.14 -17.11
C GLU A 64 -13.76 -15.94 -15.86
N SER A 65 -13.17 -15.26 -14.89
CA SER A 65 -12.73 -15.80 -13.62
C SER A 65 -13.82 -15.72 -12.56
N THR A 66 -13.92 -16.77 -11.75
CA THR A 66 -14.74 -16.81 -10.54
C THR A 66 -14.15 -15.93 -9.43
N GLU A 67 -14.94 -15.65 -8.39
CA GLU A 67 -14.46 -14.93 -7.20
C GLU A 67 -13.21 -15.57 -6.58
N ASN A 68 -13.20 -16.91 -6.46
CA ASN A 68 -12.05 -17.64 -5.92
C ASN A 68 -10.80 -17.47 -6.81
N GLU A 69 -10.99 -17.41 -8.13
CA GLU A 69 -9.89 -17.22 -9.07
C GLU A 69 -9.35 -15.79 -9.07
N LEU A 70 -10.22 -14.79 -8.87
CA LEU A 70 -9.85 -13.40 -8.64
C LEU A 70 -9.06 -13.26 -7.33
N ALA A 71 -9.52 -13.91 -6.26
CA ALA A 71 -8.81 -13.94 -4.99
C ALA A 71 -7.42 -14.61 -5.14
N GLY A 72 -7.28 -15.65 -5.96
CA GLY A 72 -5.97 -16.26 -6.24
C GLY A 72 -5.11 -15.54 -7.30
N ALA A 73 -5.61 -14.47 -7.94
CA ALA A 73 -4.99 -13.90 -9.13
C ALA A 73 -3.60 -13.31 -8.85
N LEU A 74 -3.43 -12.56 -7.75
CA LEU A 74 -2.13 -11.95 -7.45
C LEU A 74 -1.03 -13.00 -7.24
N THR A 75 -1.35 -14.08 -6.52
CA THR A 75 -0.46 -15.23 -6.32
C THR A 75 -0.04 -15.85 -7.64
N ARG A 76 -1.00 -16.11 -8.53
CA ARG A 76 -0.71 -16.68 -9.86
C ARG A 76 0.13 -15.76 -10.74
N LEU A 77 -0.13 -14.45 -10.72
CA LEU A 77 0.70 -13.51 -11.46
C LEU A 77 2.16 -13.57 -10.99
N MET A 78 2.38 -13.69 -9.68
CA MET A 78 3.73 -13.83 -9.13
C MET A 78 4.40 -15.14 -9.55
N GLU A 79 3.67 -16.26 -9.57
CA GLU A 79 4.17 -17.56 -10.04
C GLU A 79 4.58 -17.49 -11.51
N ILE A 80 3.75 -16.88 -12.35
CA ILE A 80 4.05 -16.66 -13.78
C ILE A 80 5.28 -15.77 -13.97
N MET A 81 5.39 -14.70 -13.17
CA MET A 81 6.59 -13.85 -13.19
C MET A 81 7.83 -14.61 -12.73
N GLN A 82 7.75 -15.43 -11.68
CA GLN A 82 8.88 -16.25 -11.23
C GLN A 82 9.30 -17.26 -12.30
N ALA A 83 8.36 -17.92 -12.97
CA ALA A 83 8.64 -18.82 -14.08
C ALA A 83 9.36 -18.10 -15.23
N TYR A 84 8.93 -16.89 -15.58
CA TYR A 84 9.54 -16.09 -16.64
C TYR A 84 10.94 -15.56 -16.26
N TYR A 85 11.08 -14.95 -15.08
CA TYR A 85 12.31 -14.26 -14.66
C TYR A 85 13.32 -15.16 -13.96
N GLY A 86 12.91 -16.38 -13.55
CA GLY A 86 13.71 -17.29 -12.73
C GLY A 86 14.02 -16.74 -11.33
N LYS A 87 13.26 -15.74 -10.88
CA LYS A 87 13.48 -15.04 -9.60
C LYS A 87 12.17 -14.77 -8.87
N PRO A 88 12.17 -14.82 -7.54
CA PRO A 88 11.01 -14.44 -6.76
C PRO A 88 10.70 -12.93 -6.92
N VAL A 89 9.46 -12.57 -6.61
CA VAL A 89 8.84 -11.27 -6.87
C VAL A 89 8.86 -10.41 -5.62
N ILE A 90 9.16 -9.13 -5.79
CA ILE A 90 8.94 -8.11 -4.76
C ILE A 90 7.53 -7.55 -4.94
N LEU A 91 6.73 -7.58 -3.87
CA LEU A 91 5.33 -7.14 -3.89
C LEU A 91 5.14 -5.88 -3.04
N LEU A 92 4.69 -4.80 -3.67
CA LEU A 92 4.42 -3.52 -3.00
C LEU A 92 2.91 -3.24 -3.11
N ILE A 93 2.24 -3.16 -1.96
CA ILE A 93 0.80 -2.93 -1.86
C ILE A 93 0.57 -1.63 -1.11
N ASP A 94 -0.06 -0.70 -1.79
CA ASP A 94 -0.43 0.59 -1.24
C ASP A 94 -1.91 0.66 -0.89
N GLU A 95 -2.21 1.29 0.25
CA GLU A 95 -3.55 1.42 0.84
C GLU A 95 -4.33 0.09 0.90
N TYR A 96 -3.70 -0.96 1.44
CA TYR A 96 -4.27 -2.31 1.44
C TYR A 96 -5.63 -2.41 2.16
N ASP A 97 -5.91 -1.47 3.05
CA ASP A 97 -7.07 -1.38 3.93
C ASP A 97 -8.24 -0.55 3.36
N ALA A 98 -8.03 0.20 2.29
CA ALA A 98 -9.07 1.02 1.66
C ALA A 98 -10.35 0.24 1.26
N PRO A 99 -10.27 -0.98 0.65
CA PRO A 99 -11.46 -1.75 0.32
C PRO A 99 -12.25 -2.20 1.55
N ILE A 100 -11.52 -2.48 2.64
CA ILE A 100 -12.08 -2.98 3.89
C ILE A 100 -12.80 -1.85 4.62
N GLN A 101 -12.22 -0.65 4.63
CA GLN A 101 -12.84 0.53 5.19
C GLN A 101 -14.17 0.82 4.49
N ASN A 102 -14.17 0.86 3.16
CA ASN A 102 -15.41 1.07 2.41
C ASN A 102 -16.45 -0.04 2.67
N ALA A 103 -16.03 -1.31 2.71
CA ALA A 103 -16.92 -2.41 3.02
C ALA A 103 -17.54 -2.34 4.44
N TRP A 104 -16.80 -1.78 5.40
CA TRP A 104 -17.31 -1.52 6.74
C TRP A 104 -18.35 -0.39 6.75
N GLU A 105 -18.07 0.70 6.03
CA GLU A 105 -18.98 1.86 5.91
C GLU A 105 -20.30 1.49 5.23
N ASP A 106 -20.25 0.67 4.18
CA ASP A 106 -21.40 0.32 3.35
C ASP A 106 -22.05 -1.04 3.73
N GLY A 107 -21.55 -1.72 4.77
CA GLY A 107 -22.23 -2.86 5.40
C GLY A 107 -22.02 -4.24 4.78
N PHE A 108 -20.94 -4.45 4.00
CA PHE A 108 -20.57 -5.75 3.40
C PHE A 108 -19.17 -6.23 3.81
N TYR A 109 -18.75 -5.85 5.02
CA TYR A 109 -17.44 -6.14 5.61
C TYR A 109 -17.04 -7.62 5.57
N ASP A 110 -17.95 -8.54 5.93
CA ASP A 110 -17.63 -9.96 6.08
C ASP A 110 -17.24 -10.63 4.76
N ASP A 111 -17.91 -10.27 3.67
CA ASP A 111 -17.60 -10.77 2.33
C ASP A 111 -16.27 -10.20 1.83
N CYS A 112 -16.06 -8.90 1.99
CA CYS A 112 -14.81 -8.24 1.61
C CYS A 112 -13.61 -8.82 2.38
N ILE A 113 -13.70 -8.97 3.70
CA ILE A 113 -12.63 -9.54 4.51
C ILE A 113 -12.34 -11.00 4.14
N ARG A 114 -13.35 -11.79 3.79
CA ARG A 114 -13.17 -13.17 3.35
C ARG A 114 -12.37 -13.22 2.05
N PHE A 115 -12.72 -12.38 1.09
CA PHE A 115 -11.98 -12.23 -0.16
C PHE A 115 -10.55 -11.75 0.10
N MET A 116 -10.38 -10.67 0.87
CA MET A 116 -9.07 -10.08 1.18
C MET A 116 -8.15 -11.04 1.93
N ARG A 117 -8.69 -11.88 2.82
CA ARG A 117 -7.95 -12.97 3.47
C ARG A 117 -7.36 -13.95 2.46
N HIS A 118 -8.12 -14.32 1.43
CA HIS A 118 -7.61 -15.20 0.39
C HIS A 118 -6.64 -14.46 -0.54
N PHE A 119 -6.98 -13.24 -0.96
CA PHE A 119 -6.20 -12.41 -1.87
C PHE A 119 -4.80 -12.09 -1.34
N LEU A 120 -4.73 -11.55 -0.13
CA LEU A 120 -3.44 -11.20 0.49
C LEU A 120 -2.81 -12.40 1.20
N GLY A 121 -3.61 -13.28 1.82
CA GLY A 121 -3.09 -14.43 2.55
C GLY A 121 -2.35 -15.42 1.65
N SER A 122 -2.89 -15.73 0.47
CA SER A 122 -2.22 -16.64 -0.47
C SER A 122 -0.93 -16.04 -1.01
N ALA A 123 -0.95 -14.75 -1.36
CA ALA A 123 0.20 -14.05 -1.94
C ALA A 123 1.34 -13.85 -0.92
N LEU A 124 1.02 -13.63 0.36
CA LEU A 124 1.99 -13.25 1.38
C LEU A 124 2.47 -14.39 2.28
N LYS A 125 1.64 -15.42 2.52
CA LYS A 125 1.97 -16.49 3.50
C LYS A 125 2.55 -17.73 2.85
N THR A 126 1.96 -18.17 1.75
CA THR A 126 2.21 -19.51 1.17
C THR A 126 2.89 -19.47 -0.19
N ASN A 127 3.21 -18.29 -0.70
CA ASN A 127 3.76 -18.15 -2.04
C ASN A 127 5.29 -18.22 -2.05
N ALA A 128 5.84 -19.33 -2.53
CA ALA A 128 7.28 -19.48 -2.75
C ALA A 128 7.85 -18.53 -3.83
N SER A 129 6.96 -17.89 -4.59
CA SER A 129 7.29 -16.86 -5.57
C SER A 129 7.48 -15.48 -4.95
N LEU A 130 7.23 -15.30 -3.65
CA LEU A 130 7.46 -14.03 -2.95
C LEU A 130 8.90 -13.96 -2.43
N ASP A 131 9.60 -12.87 -2.75
CA ASP A 131 10.90 -12.53 -2.14
C ASP A 131 10.69 -11.67 -0.90
N PHE A 132 9.96 -10.57 -1.09
CA PHE A 132 9.73 -9.55 -0.07
C PHE A 132 8.44 -8.78 -0.37
N ALA A 133 7.71 -8.38 0.67
CA ALA A 133 6.51 -7.58 0.53
C ALA A 133 6.52 -6.35 1.44
N VAL A 134 5.99 -5.23 0.93
CA VAL A 134 5.67 -4.02 1.71
C VAL A 134 4.20 -3.73 1.56
N LEU A 135 3.54 -3.47 2.68
CA LEU A 135 2.14 -3.04 2.73
C LEU A 135 2.05 -1.70 3.46
N THR A 136 1.35 -0.75 2.87
CA THR A 136 1.02 0.53 3.51
C THR A 136 -0.49 0.65 3.66
N GLY A 137 -0.91 1.26 4.77
CA GLY A 137 -2.31 1.45 5.12
C GLY A 137 -2.44 2.17 6.46
N VAL A 138 -3.67 2.56 6.80
CA VAL A 138 -3.97 3.37 7.99
C VAL A 138 -4.50 2.50 9.13
N LEU A 139 -5.35 1.52 8.83
CA LEU A 139 -6.14 0.76 9.77
C LEU A 139 -5.42 -0.51 10.25
N ARG A 140 -5.22 -0.59 11.57
CA ARG A 140 -4.66 -1.78 12.24
C ARG A 140 -5.65 -2.93 12.36
N ILE A 141 -6.96 -2.67 12.40
CA ILE A 141 -8.01 -3.70 12.55
C ILE A 141 -8.05 -4.63 11.33
N ALA A 142 -7.87 -4.07 10.13
CA ALA A 142 -7.75 -4.81 8.88
C ALA A 142 -6.61 -5.84 8.96
N LYS A 143 -5.46 -5.44 9.52
CA LYS A 143 -4.31 -6.31 9.74
C LYS A 143 -4.68 -7.53 10.58
N GLU A 144 -5.31 -7.34 11.74
CA GLU A 144 -5.65 -8.47 12.64
C GLU A 144 -6.69 -9.40 12.01
N SER A 145 -7.62 -8.86 11.22
CA SER A 145 -8.67 -9.63 10.55
C SER A 145 -8.17 -10.45 9.36
N ILE A 146 -7.17 -9.94 8.62
CA ILE A 146 -6.61 -10.61 7.43
C ILE A 146 -5.41 -11.48 7.78
N PHE A 147 -4.56 -11.00 8.69
CA PHE A 147 -3.23 -11.55 8.95
C PHE A 147 -3.11 -12.25 10.31
N SER A 148 -4.23 -12.61 10.95
CA SER A 148 -4.23 -13.36 12.22
C SER A 148 -3.41 -14.66 12.22
N GLY A 149 -3.12 -15.22 11.04
CA GLY A 149 -2.28 -16.41 10.87
C GLY A 149 -0.91 -16.17 10.22
N LEU A 150 -0.45 -14.92 10.07
CA LEU A 150 0.87 -14.59 9.49
C LEU A 150 1.90 -14.40 10.60
N ASN A 151 2.83 -15.35 10.71
CA ASN A 151 3.89 -15.32 11.72
C ASN A 151 5.13 -14.52 11.27
N ASN A 152 5.16 -14.02 10.03
CA ASN A 152 6.33 -13.39 9.40
C ASN A 152 6.17 -11.88 9.16
N LEU A 153 5.14 -11.25 9.72
CA LEU A 153 4.85 -9.84 9.46
C LEU A 153 5.50 -8.96 10.53
N ASP A 154 6.58 -8.29 10.17
CA ASP A 154 7.16 -7.23 10.99
C ASP A 154 6.38 -5.92 10.78
N VAL A 155 6.14 -5.20 11.88
CA VAL A 155 5.26 -4.02 11.89
C VAL A 155 6.09 -2.82 12.26
N CYS A 156 6.40 -2.01 11.26
CA CYS A 156 6.87 -0.66 11.50
C CYS A 156 5.65 0.25 11.72
N SER A 157 5.49 0.75 12.94
CA SER A 157 4.46 1.74 13.28
C SER A 157 5.14 3.06 13.65
N VAL A 158 4.38 4.16 13.56
CA VAL A 158 4.73 5.48 14.13
C VAL A 158 5.24 5.39 15.58
N MET A 159 4.80 4.37 16.32
CA MET A 159 5.19 4.13 17.72
C MET A 159 6.52 3.36 17.89
N THR A 160 7.14 2.88 16.82
CA THR A 160 8.40 2.12 16.88
C THR A 160 9.60 3.03 16.69
N ASP A 161 10.58 2.96 17.60
CA ASP A 161 11.75 3.85 17.60
C ASP A 161 12.63 3.71 16.34
N GLN A 162 12.57 2.56 15.64
CA GLN A 162 13.47 2.18 14.55
C GLN A 162 13.44 3.11 13.32
N TYR A 163 12.36 3.87 13.13
CA TYR A 163 12.19 4.82 12.02
C TYR A 163 11.60 6.15 12.49
N SER A 164 11.83 6.49 13.76
CA SER A 164 11.21 7.64 14.43
C SER A 164 11.58 8.99 13.81
N ASP A 165 12.69 9.07 13.07
CA ASP A 165 13.25 10.27 12.46
C ASP A 165 13.05 10.35 10.93
N VAL A 166 12.38 9.37 10.31
CA VAL A 166 12.34 9.25 8.83
C VAL A 166 11.06 9.84 8.20
N PHE A 167 10.00 10.06 8.98
CA PHE A 167 8.66 10.40 8.47
C PHE A 167 8.29 11.88 8.54
N GLY A 168 9.21 12.77 8.90
CA GLY A 168 8.98 14.20 8.89
C GLY A 168 10.22 15.03 9.16
N PHE A 169 10.02 16.28 9.61
CA PHE A 169 11.13 17.14 10.03
C PHE A 169 11.26 17.10 11.55
N THR A 170 12.47 16.89 12.04
CA THR A 170 12.81 17.08 13.46
C THR A 170 12.77 18.57 13.83
N PRO A 171 12.62 18.93 15.12
CA PRO A 171 12.72 20.32 15.58
C PRO A 171 14.00 21.01 15.14
N ASP A 172 15.11 20.28 15.08
CA ASP A 172 16.40 20.78 14.61
C ASP A 172 16.35 21.09 13.11
N GLU A 173 15.82 20.20 12.28
CA GLU A 173 15.64 20.44 10.84
C GLU A 173 14.67 21.60 10.55
N VAL A 174 13.57 21.72 11.31
CA VAL A 174 12.66 22.88 11.20
C VAL A 174 13.38 24.17 11.59
N SER A 175 14.23 24.14 12.61
CA SER A 175 15.04 25.29 13.03
C SER A 175 16.06 25.67 11.97
N GLU A 176 16.70 24.70 11.31
CA GLU A 176 17.61 24.92 10.19
C GLU A 176 16.89 25.52 8.98
N ILE A 177 15.70 25.02 8.62
CA ILE A 177 14.86 25.59 7.56
C ILE A 177 14.49 27.04 7.88
N ALA A 178 14.03 27.31 9.11
CA ALA A 178 13.66 28.66 9.53
C ALA A 178 14.85 29.63 9.52
N ALA A 179 16.04 29.16 9.91
CA ALA A 179 17.27 29.94 9.85
C ALA A 179 17.71 30.24 8.41
N ALA A 180 17.64 29.24 7.53
CA ALA A 180 17.96 29.40 6.10
C ALA A 180 17.01 30.41 5.42
N LEU A 181 15.74 30.44 5.82
CA LEU A 181 14.72 31.37 5.32
C LEU A 181 14.68 32.72 6.07
N GLN A 182 15.56 32.94 7.06
CA GLN A 182 15.60 34.14 7.90
C GLN A 182 14.31 34.41 8.70
N CYS A 183 13.53 33.35 8.98
CA CYS A 183 12.24 33.39 9.66
C CYS A 183 12.26 32.70 11.04
N SER A 184 13.42 32.56 11.70
CA SER A 184 13.54 31.90 13.01
C SER A 184 12.63 32.47 14.12
N HIS A 185 12.19 33.73 13.97
CA HIS A 185 11.23 34.35 14.90
C HIS A 185 9.83 33.70 14.88
N MET A 186 9.50 32.93 13.83
CA MET A 186 8.23 32.23 13.66
C MET A 186 8.25 30.79 14.21
N LEU A 187 9.37 30.34 14.79
CA LEU A 187 9.47 29.01 15.41
C LEU A 187 8.48 28.78 16.57
N PRO A 188 8.19 29.76 17.45
CA PRO A 188 7.14 29.59 18.45
C PRO A 188 5.75 29.43 17.82
N ASP A 189 5.50 30.10 16.70
CA ASP A 189 4.23 30.01 15.98
C ASP A 189 4.08 28.63 15.33
N ILE A 190 5.08 28.14 14.60
CA ILE A 190 4.98 26.80 13.99
C ILE A 190 4.81 25.69 15.05
N GLN A 191 5.46 25.83 16.21
CA GLN A 191 5.29 24.92 17.33
C GLN A 191 3.88 25.00 17.93
N ALA A 192 3.32 26.19 18.11
CA ALA A 192 1.97 26.35 18.64
C ALA A 192 0.88 25.81 17.70
N TRP A 193 1.07 25.95 16.39
CA TRP A 193 0.09 25.53 15.37
C TRP A 193 0.22 24.06 14.99
N TYR A 194 1.45 23.54 15.01
CA TYR A 194 1.79 22.22 14.51
C TYR A 194 2.81 21.57 15.43
N ASP A 195 2.52 21.44 16.74
CA ASP A 195 3.36 20.86 17.83
C ASP A 195 3.89 19.42 17.59
N GLY A 196 3.86 18.99 16.33
CA GLY A 196 4.39 17.76 15.82
C GLY A 196 3.50 16.58 16.21
N TYR A 197 4.02 15.42 15.88
CA TYR A 197 3.60 14.15 16.43
C TYR A 197 4.80 13.54 17.12
N ARG A 198 4.56 12.86 18.24
CA ARG A 198 5.60 12.08 18.88
C ARG A 198 5.72 10.71 18.22
N PHE A 199 6.76 10.53 17.40
CA PHE A 199 7.14 9.25 16.81
C PHE A 199 8.15 8.57 17.74
N GLY A 200 7.70 7.61 18.55
CA GLY A 200 8.54 6.99 19.58
C GLY A 200 9.09 8.03 20.57
N LYS A 201 10.40 8.28 20.53
CA LYS A 201 11.08 9.31 21.35
C LYS A 201 11.29 10.65 20.65
N ALA A 202 11.10 10.72 19.33
CA ALA A 202 11.33 11.93 18.54
C ALA A 202 10.04 12.74 18.40
N ASP A 203 10.17 14.06 18.51
CA ASP A 203 9.14 14.99 18.07
C ASP A 203 9.33 15.21 16.56
N ILE A 204 8.27 15.04 15.78
CA ILE A 204 8.32 15.11 14.32
C ILE A 204 7.23 16.03 13.81
N TYR A 205 7.63 17.05 13.07
CA TYR A 205 6.73 17.94 12.35
C TYR A 205 6.32 17.30 11.02
N ASN A 206 5.03 17.46 10.68
CA ASN A 206 4.51 17.05 9.39
C ASN A 206 5.16 17.87 8.26
N PRO A 207 5.80 17.24 7.24
CA PRO A 207 6.46 17.97 6.16
C PRO A 207 5.57 18.94 5.40
N TRP A 208 4.32 18.54 5.12
CA TRP A 208 3.36 19.37 4.40
C TRP A 208 3.01 20.63 5.19
N SER A 209 2.74 20.49 6.49
CA SER A 209 2.50 21.63 7.38
C SER A 209 3.68 22.59 7.42
N VAL A 210 4.91 22.07 7.56
CA VAL A 210 6.13 22.88 7.60
C VAL A 210 6.37 23.62 6.29
N ILE A 211 6.27 22.92 5.16
CA ILE A 211 6.46 23.52 3.84
C ILE A 211 5.43 24.63 3.62
N ASN A 212 4.14 24.39 3.85
CA ASN A 212 3.12 25.41 3.61
C ASN A 212 3.21 26.59 4.56
N PHE A 213 3.65 26.37 5.80
CA PHE A 213 3.90 27.45 6.76
C PHE A 213 4.96 28.41 6.23
N PHE A 214 6.05 27.87 5.65
CA PHE A 214 7.14 28.68 5.12
C PHE A 214 6.93 29.18 3.69
N ASP A 215 6.06 28.53 2.89
CA ASP A 215 5.71 28.97 1.53
C ASP A 215 4.67 30.11 1.52
N GLY A 216 3.95 30.30 2.63
CA GLY A 216 3.00 31.42 2.80
C GLY A 216 1.60 31.18 2.25
N GLU A 217 1.24 29.94 1.85
CA GLU A 217 -0.08 29.62 1.29
C GLU A 217 -1.21 29.49 2.33
N PHE A 218 -0.93 29.44 3.64
CA PHE A 218 -1.98 29.54 4.67
C PHE A 218 -2.19 30.98 5.12
N THR A 219 -3.09 31.70 4.43
CA THR A 219 -3.71 32.90 5.00
C THR A 219 -4.72 32.46 6.05
N ILE A 220 -4.47 32.81 7.31
CA ILE A 220 -5.33 32.51 8.46
C ILE A 220 -6.73 33.11 8.21
N GLN A 221 -7.73 32.26 7.96
CA GLN A 221 -9.11 32.61 8.29
C GLN A 221 -9.38 32.13 9.71
N VAL A 222 -9.37 33.09 10.64
CA VAL A 222 -9.91 32.90 11.99
C VAL A 222 -11.42 32.65 11.84
N GLN A 223 -11.84 31.39 11.79
CA GLN A 223 -13.20 31.04 12.18
C GLN A 223 -13.20 30.94 13.71
N HIS A 224 -13.60 32.04 14.33
CA HIS A 224 -14.18 31.98 15.67
C HIS A 224 -15.34 30.97 15.62
N LEU A 225 -15.34 30.02 16.56
CA LEU A 225 -16.50 29.21 16.91
C LEU A 225 -17.76 30.06 17.08
#